data_AF-A0A7N1A8T2-F1
#
_entry.id   AF-A0A7N1A8T2-F1
#
_cell.length_a   1.000
_cell.length_b   1.000
_cell.length_c   1.000
_cell.angle_alpha   90.00
_cell.angle_beta   90.00
_cell.angle_gamma   90.00
#
_symmetry.space_group_name_H-M   'P 1'
#
loop_
_entity.id
_entity.type
_entity.pdbx_description
1 polymer ?
#
loop_
_entity_poly.entity_id
_entity_poly.type
_entity_poly.pdbx_seq_one_letter_code
_entity_poly.pdbx_strand_id
1 'polypeptide(L)'
;MWPNVAPWILTVAASSVDRKFSSNIHLGNSKVLKGFSLNPLEMEKFTGLIAGSAAPAKGVSPQNASFCKSGSLDPSLVSGKIVVCKTELVSEVRRLKAEAVRASGGVGMILSDPQAKEIGFQFVIPSTIIGKEETEELERYISTEKFPVAKVHPTATILNVKPAPDLAAFSSMGPNVVTPEIIKPDVTGPGLNILAAWSPLATDGTGGRSVDYNIISGTSMACPHVTALAAILKSSHPDWSPAAIKSAIMTTAALRGNTGELIVRDPDGAQATPFDYGSGHMNPVAAVNPGLVYDFGPSEVVDFLCATGASPAQLRNLTGQLVDCKKSPPASYNFNYPSIGVSSMNGSVSVWRTVTYYGRGPATYVAHVECPAGVRTKVTPAELKFAENGEKASFRLDFTPLKDSNGTFVFGALTWMGDGHRVRSPVAVNVVSV
;
A
#
# COMPACT_ATOMS: atom_id res chain seq x y z
N MET A 1 -3.85 0.37 -13.83
CA MET A 1 -2.63 0.68 -14.60
C MET A 1 -1.85 1.72 -13.82
N TRP A 2 -0.55 1.51 -13.58
CA TRP A 2 0.29 2.36 -12.72
C TRP A 2 0.77 3.63 -13.45
N PRO A 3 0.41 4.85 -13.00
CA PRO A 3 0.93 6.07 -13.63
C PRO A 3 2.32 6.50 -13.11
N ASN A 4 2.85 5.91 -12.02
CA ASN A 4 4.07 6.38 -11.34
C ASN A 4 5.19 5.33 -11.30
N VAL A 5 5.68 4.94 -12.47
CA VAL A 5 6.68 3.86 -12.63
C VAL A 5 8.09 4.36 -12.97
N ALA A 6 8.28 5.66 -13.18
CA ALA A 6 9.58 6.20 -13.54
C ALA A 6 10.62 6.00 -12.42
N PRO A 7 11.88 5.68 -12.73
CA PRO A 7 12.91 5.43 -11.72
C PRO A 7 13.14 6.64 -10.79
N TRP A 8 13.13 7.84 -11.33
CA TRP A 8 13.36 9.10 -10.61
C TRP A 8 12.17 9.56 -9.73
N ILE A 9 11.02 8.87 -9.79
CA ILE A 9 9.88 9.11 -8.90
C ILE A 9 10.00 8.21 -7.67
N LEU A 10 9.78 8.75 -6.47
CA LEU A 10 9.61 7.98 -5.24
C LEU A 10 8.15 7.50 -5.13
N THR A 11 7.92 6.23 -5.45
CA THR A 11 6.60 5.59 -5.52
C THR A 11 6.26 4.92 -4.19
N VAL A 12 5.12 5.28 -3.60
CA VAL A 12 4.76 4.91 -2.24
C VAL A 12 3.54 4.00 -2.22
N ALA A 13 3.68 2.82 -1.60
CA ALA A 13 2.56 1.95 -1.24
C ALA A 13 1.90 2.35 0.08
N ALA A 14 0.68 1.87 0.30
CA ALA A 14 -0.09 2.15 1.51
C ALA A 14 -0.09 0.94 2.46
N SER A 15 0.02 1.24 3.75
CA SER A 15 -0.12 0.26 4.83
C SER A 15 -0.95 0.80 5.99
N SER A 16 -1.38 -0.11 6.85
CA SER A 16 -2.06 0.19 8.10
C SER A 16 -1.15 0.84 9.13
N VAL A 17 -1.78 1.41 10.14
CA VAL A 17 -1.17 1.78 11.42
C VAL A 17 -1.75 0.87 12.49
N ASP A 18 -1.23 0.93 13.72
CA ASP A 18 -1.72 0.15 14.87
C ASP A 18 -3.07 0.67 15.44
N ARG A 19 -3.81 1.44 14.65
CA ARG A 19 -5.14 1.97 14.94
C ARG A 19 -6.17 1.39 13.99
N LYS A 20 -7.30 0.95 14.55
CA LYS A 20 -8.46 0.43 13.82
C LYS A 20 -9.76 1.09 14.28
N PHE A 21 -10.76 1.08 13.40
CA PHE A 21 -12.10 1.57 13.68
C PHE A 21 -13.09 0.41 13.75
N SER A 22 -13.86 0.36 14.84
CA SER A 22 -14.88 -0.66 15.08
C SER A 22 -16.24 -0.02 15.26
N SER A 23 -17.24 -0.50 14.52
CA SER A 23 -18.63 -0.08 14.61
C SER A 23 -19.49 -1.34 14.71
N ASN A 24 -19.61 -1.85 15.93
CA ASN A 24 -20.27 -3.13 16.20
C ASN A 24 -21.79 -3.04 16.16
N ILE A 25 -22.42 -4.19 15.94
CA ILE A 25 -23.88 -4.34 15.91
C ILE A 25 -24.29 -5.17 17.12
N HIS A 26 -25.21 -4.68 17.92
CA HIS A 26 -25.89 -5.49 18.93
C HIS A 26 -27.20 -6.01 18.34
N LEU A 27 -27.37 -7.33 18.31
CA LEU A 27 -28.60 -7.99 17.87
C LEU A 27 -29.56 -8.18 19.05
N GLY A 28 -30.85 -8.31 18.78
CA GLY A 28 -31.88 -8.53 19.81
C GLY A 28 -31.69 -9.83 20.61
N ASN A 29 -30.98 -10.81 20.06
CA ASN A 29 -30.60 -12.06 20.75
C ASN A 29 -29.33 -11.92 21.61
N SER A 30 -28.90 -10.70 21.93
CA SER A 30 -27.70 -10.36 22.72
C SER A 30 -26.35 -10.70 22.06
N LYS A 31 -26.32 -11.20 20.83
CA LYS A 31 -25.06 -11.36 20.09
C LYS A 31 -24.53 -10.02 19.61
N VAL A 32 -23.20 -9.91 19.56
CA VAL A 32 -22.48 -8.76 19.02
C VAL A 32 -21.77 -9.18 17.74
N LEU A 33 -22.12 -8.53 16.63
CA LEU A 33 -21.38 -8.69 15.37
C LEU A 33 -20.31 -7.61 15.28
N LYS A 34 -19.11 -8.02 14.88
CA LYS A 34 -18.02 -7.09 14.60
C LYS A 34 -18.30 -6.39 13.28
N GLY A 35 -18.24 -5.07 13.30
CA GLY A 35 -18.36 -4.26 12.10
C GLY A 35 -17.30 -3.18 12.07
N PHE A 36 -17.12 -2.59 10.90
CA PHE A 36 -16.22 -1.46 10.70
C PHE A 36 -16.88 -0.39 9.83
N SER A 37 -16.74 0.86 10.28
CA SER A 37 -17.18 2.07 9.58
C SER A 37 -16.62 3.27 10.35
N LEU A 38 -16.77 4.46 9.77
CA LEU A 38 -16.59 5.74 10.41
C LEU A 38 -17.98 6.33 10.69
N ASN A 39 -18.71 5.70 11.61
CA ASN A 39 -20.05 6.06 12.02
C ASN A 39 -20.01 6.94 13.28
N PRO A 40 -20.19 8.27 13.18
CA PRO A 40 -20.31 9.12 14.36
C PRO A 40 -21.72 9.11 14.97
N LEU A 41 -22.69 8.45 14.31
CA LEU A 41 -24.11 8.56 14.65
C LEU A 41 -24.52 7.49 15.66
N GLU A 42 -25.26 7.92 16.68
CA GLU A 42 -25.82 7.05 17.70
C GLU A 42 -27.26 6.64 17.39
N MET A 43 -27.58 5.38 17.65
CA MET A 43 -28.94 4.88 17.67
C MET A 43 -29.43 4.79 19.12
N GLU A 44 -30.48 5.51 19.50
CA GLU A 44 -30.94 5.51 20.90
C GLU A 44 -31.45 4.12 21.34
N LYS A 45 -32.25 3.46 20.49
CA LYS A 45 -32.94 2.20 20.79
C LYS A 45 -32.68 1.10 19.77
N PHE A 46 -32.91 -0.14 20.18
CA PHE A 46 -33.04 -1.26 19.25
C PHE A 46 -34.14 -0.97 18.24
N THR A 47 -33.83 -1.21 16.98
CA THR A 47 -34.66 -0.83 15.84
C THR A 47 -34.93 -2.07 14.99
N GLY A 48 -36.13 -2.17 14.43
CA GLY A 48 -36.52 -3.26 13.55
C GLY A 48 -35.52 -3.43 12.40
N LEU A 49 -35.18 -4.68 12.10
CA LEU A 49 -34.21 -5.06 11.08
C LEU A 49 -34.94 -5.71 9.91
N ILE A 50 -34.55 -5.41 8.67
CA ILE A 50 -35.13 -6.03 7.47
C ILE A 50 -34.05 -6.26 6.41
N ALA A 51 -34.06 -7.43 5.77
CA ALA A 51 -33.24 -7.67 4.59
C ALA A 51 -33.78 -6.88 3.39
N GLY A 52 -32.92 -6.21 2.62
CA GLY A 52 -33.34 -5.50 1.41
C GLY A 52 -34.10 -6.39 0.42
N SER A 53 -33.73 -7.68 0.34
CA SER A 53 -34.43 -8.69 -0.47
C SER A 53 -35.86 -8.98 -0.03
N ALA A 54 -36.23 -8.69 1.22
CA ALA A 54 -37.58 -8.84 1.75
C ALA A 54 -38.44 -7.57 1.58
N ALA A 55 -37.88 -6.50 1.01
CA ALA A 55 -38.58 -5.24 0.76
C ALA A 55 -38.40 -4.72 -0.68
N PRO A 56 -38.61 -5.54 -1.72
CA PRO A 56 -38.48 -5.09 -3.10
C PRO A 56 -39.55 -4.06 -3.46
N ALA A 57 -39.15 -2.97 -4.11
CA ALA A 57 -40.11 -2.06 -4.73
C ALA A 57 -40.92 -2.78 -5.84
N LYS A 58 -42.08 -2.22 -6.19
CA LYS A 58 -42.94 -2.78 -7.25
C LYS A 58 -42.16 -2.96 -8.56
N GLY A 59 -42.12 -4.19 -9.07
CA GLY A 59 -41.41 -4.54 -10.31
C GLY A 59 -39.92 -4.80 -10.14
N VAL A 60 -39.39 -4.79 -8.91
CA VAL A 60 -37.99 -5.10 -8.61
C VAL A 60 -37.89 -6.52 -8.05
N SER A 61 -36.86 -7.27 -8.46
CA SER A 61 -36.60 -8.60 -7.91
C SER A 61 -36.04 -8.53 -6.48
N PRO A 62 -36.28 -9.54 -5.63
CA PRO A 62 -35.63 -9.65 -4.32
C PRO A 62 -34.10 -9.51 -4.39
N GLN A 63 -33.47 -10.08 -5.42
CA GLN A 63 -32.03 -9.98 -5.62
C GLN A 63 -31.59 -8.52 -5.84
N ASN A 64 -32.26 -7.79 -6.73
CA ASN A 64 -31.91 -6.39 -7.01
C ASN A 64 -32.18 -5.48 -5.80
N ALA A 65 -33.26 -5.76 -5.05
CA ALA A 65 -33.57 -5.05 -3.82
C ALA A 65 -32.53 -5.28 -2.72
N SER A 66 -31.90 -6.47 -2.68
CA SER A 66 -30.82 -6.78 -1.73
C SER A 66 -29.61 -5.86 -1.85
N PHE A 67 -29.38 -5.26 -3.02
CA PHE A 67 -28.27 -4.34 -3.25
C PHE A 67 -28.54 -2.91 -2.77
N CYS A 68 -29.78 -2.59 -2.37
CA CYS A 68 -30.21 -1.28 -1.87
C CYS A 68 -29.81 -0.13 -2.80
N LYS A 69 -30.05 -0.29 -4.10
CA LYS A 69 -29.82 0.76 -5.10
C LYS A 69 -30.97 1.76 -5.08
N SER A 70 -30.75 2.95 -5.64
CA SER A 70 -31.79 3.96 -5.73
C SER A 70 -33.04 3.39 -6.41
N GLY A 71 -34.21 3.56 -5.78
CA GLY A 71 -35.50 3.06 -6.27
C GLY A 71 -35.73 1.55 -6.12
N SER A 72 -34.82 0.78 -5.50
CA SER A 72 -34.96 -0.68 -5.41
C SER A 72 -35.79 -1.17 -4.21
N LEU A 73 -36.03 -0.32 -3.21
CA LEU A 73 -36.65 -0.66 -1.94
C LEU A 73 -38.07 -0.08 -1.82
N ASP A 74 -39.01 -0.87 -1.30
CA ASP A 74 -40.36 -0.41 -0.96
C ASP A 74 -40.35 0.44 0.32
N PRO A 75 -40.67 1.75 0.25
CA PRO A 75 -40.67 2.64 1.41
C PRO A 75 -41.61 2.19 2.54
N SER A 76 -42.74 1.54 2.21
CA SER A 76 -43.71 1.10 3.21
C SER A 76 -43.19 -0.01 4.12
N LEU A 77 -42.23 -0.80 3.63
CA LEU A 77 -41.65 -1.93 4.37
C LEU A 77 -40.38 -1.56 5.14
N VAL A 78 -39.60 -0.60 4.63
CA VAL A 78 -38.30 -0.20 5.19
C VAL A 78 -38.37 1.01 6.11
N SER A 79 -39.43 1.82 6.04
CA SER A 79 -39.56 3.03 6.87
C SER A 79 -39.39 2.72 8.36
N GLY A 80 -38.49 3.44 9.02
CA GLY A 80 -38.21 3.27 10.45
C GLY A 80 -37.37 2.04 10.82
N LYS A 81 -36.82 1.31 9.83
CA LYS A 81 -36.01 0.09 10.07
C LYS A 81 -34.54 0.27 9.67
N ILE A 82 -33.70 -0.62 10.21
CA ILE A 82 -32.35 -0.87 9.73
C ILE A 82 -32.46 -1.83 8.53
N VAL A 83 -31.85 -1.47 7.40
CA VAL A 83 -31.87 -2.29 6.19
C VAL A 83 -30.55 -3.03 6.02
N VAL A 84 -30.60 -4.35 5.80
CA VAL A 84 -29.44 -5.15 5.45
C VAL A 84 -29.26 -5.17 3.94
N CYS A 85 -28.13 -4.64 3.49
CA CYS A 85 -27.78 -4.49 2.09
C CYS A 85 -26.57 -5.36 1.73
N LYS A 86 -26.45 -5.74 0.46
CA LYS A 86 -25.31 -6.50 -0.08
C LYS A 86 -24.52 -5.68 -1.09
N THR A 87 -23.23 -5.94 -1.16
CA THR A 87 -22.37 -5.44 -2.24
C THR A 87 -22.57 -6.29 -3.49
N GLU A 88 -22.76 -5.65 -4.65
CA GLU A 88 -22.87 -6.35 -5.95
C GLU A 88 -21.50 -6.42 -6.64
N LEU A 89 -20.78 -5.29 -6.69
CA LEU A 89 -19.45 -5.18 -7.30
C LEU A 89 -18.50 -4.44 -6.36
N VAL A 90 -17.21 -4.80 -6.41
CA VAL A 90 -16.15 -4.18 -5.59
C VAL A 90 -16.01 -2.67 -5.88
N SER A 91 -16.31 -2.26 -7.11
CA SER A 91 -16.23 -0.88 -7.60
C SER A 91 -17.45 -0.02 -7.25
N GLU A 92 -18.48 -0.57 -6.60
CA GLU A 92 -19.67 0.21 -6.24
C GLU A 92 -19.35 1.31 -5.21
N VAL A 93 -20.01 2.46 -5.37
CA VAL A 93 -19.95 3.55 -4.40
C VAL A 93 -20.85 3.21 -3.21
N ARG A 94 -20.27 2.59 -2.18
CA ARG A 94 -20.98 2.13 -0.97
C ARG A 94 -21.86 3.21 -0.32
N ARG A 95 -21.44 4.48 -0.36
CA ARG A 95 -22.19 5.62 0.21
C ARG A 95 -23.58 5.80 -0.41
N LEU A 96 -23.73 5.55 -1.72
CA LEU A 96 -25.01 5.71 -2.41
C LEU A 96 -26.08 4.73 -1.91
N LYS A 97 -25.68 3.55 -1.39
CA LYS A 97 -26.62 2.58 -0.80
C LYS A 97 -27.27 3.16 0.47
N ALA A 98 -26.48 3.81 1.34
CA ALA A 98 -27.01 4.47 2.53
C ALA A 98 -27.93 5.64 2.19
N GLU A 99 -27.63 6.38 1.12
CA GLU A 99 -28.50 7.46 0.62
C GLU A 99 -29.83 6.92 0.09
N ALA A 100 -29.82 5.81 -0.64
CA ALA A 100 -31.02 5.13 -1.11
C ALA A 100 -31.87 4.59 0.06
N VAL A 101 -31.25 3.95 1.05
CA VAL A 101 -31.93 3.48 2.27
C VAL A 101 -32.60 4.66 3.00
N ARG A 102 -31.89 5.77 3.19
CA ARG A 102 -32.44 6.99 3.79
C ARG A 102 -33.61 7.55 2.99
N ALA A 103 -33.48 7.61 1.66
CA ALA A 103 -34.53 8.12 0.78
C ALA A 103 -35.82 7.27 0.83
N SER A 104 -35.71 5.96 1.06
CA SER A 104 -36.84 5.07 1.29
C SER A 104 -37.38 5.10 2.74
N GLY A 105 -36.82 5.92 3.63
CA GLY A 105 -37.26 6.07 5.03
C GLY A 105 -36.57 5.14 6.03
N GLY A 106 -35.56 4.37 5.60
CA GLY A 106 -34.74 3.56 6.50
C GLY A 106 -33.88 4.44 7.41
N VAL A 107 -33.70 3.99 8.66
CA VAL A 107 -33.01 4.76 9.72
C VAL A 107 -31.61 4.23 10.04
N GLY A 108 -31.19 3.14 9.40
CA GLY A 108 -29.84 2.61 9.50
C GLY A 108 -29.56 1.58 8.42
N MET A 109 -28.29 1.23 8.23
CA MET A 109 -27.86 0.24 7.24
C MET A 109 -26.80 -0.71 7.80
N ILE A 110 -26.94 -2.01 7.53
CA ILE A 110 -25.85 -2.96 7.69
C ILE A 110 -25.46 -3.43 6.29
N LEU A 111 -24.24 -3.12 5.86
CA LEU A 111 -23.73 -3.52 4.55
C LEU A 111 -22.91 -4.80 4.69
N SER A 112 -23.42 -5.90 4.14
CA SER A 112 -22.64 -7.11 3.94
C SER A 112 -21.68 -6.92 2.77
N ASP A 113 -20.39 -6.99 3.08
CA ASP A 113 -19.32 -6.93 2.09
C ASP A 113 -18.21 -7.92 2.48
N PRO A 114 -18.34 -9.19 2.02
CA PRO A 114 -17.35 -10.23 2.30
C PRO A 114 -15.92 -9.91 1.80
N GLN A 115 -15.77 -8.91 0.93
CA GLN A 115 -14.48 -8.50 0.37
C GLN A 115 -13.97 -7.16 0.94
N ALA A 116 -14.70 -6.54 1.87
CA ALA A 116 -14.28 -5.26 2.42
C ALA A 116 -13.10 -5.40 3.38
N LYS A 117 -12.09 -4.54 3.14
CA LYS A 117 -10.73 -4.62 3.69
C LYS A 117 -10.49 -3.58 4.79
N GLU A 118 -11.38 -3.55 5.79
CA GLU A 118 -11.38 -2.63 6.95
C GLU A 118 -11.16 -1.14 6.63
N ILE A 119 -11.55 -0.75 5.40
CA ILE A 119 -11.53 0.64 4.95
C ILE A 119 -12.69 1.35 5.64
N GLY A 120 -12.38 2.43 6.35
CA GLY A 120 -13.37 3.28 6.99
C GLY A 120 -14.20 4.03 5.95
N PHE A 121 -15.52 3.82 5.96
CA PHE A 121 -16.48 4.60 5.18
C PHE A 121 -17.40 5.39 6.08
N GLN A 122 -17.69 6.62 5.68
CA GLN A 122 -18.70 7.47 6.31
C GLN A 122 -20.02 7.39 5.53
N PHE A 123 -21.12 7.24 6.25
CA PHE A 123 -22.46 7.15 5.68
C PHE A 123 -23.37 8.28 6.19
N VAL A 124 -24.48 8.49 5.49
CA VAL A 124 -25.47 9.55 5.77
C VAL A 124 -26.47 9.18 6.88
N ILE A 125 -26.49 7.91 7.29
CA ILE A 125 -27.31 7.32 8.36
C ILE A 125 -26.45 6.35 9.18
N PRO A 126 -26.82 5.99 10.43
CA PRO A 126 -26.09 5.00 11.21
C PRO A 126 -25.86 3.72 10.41
N SER A 127 -24.59 3.41 10.14
CA SER A 127 -24.24 2.33 9.24
C SER A 127 -22.96 1.63 9.65
N THR A 128 -22.86 0.34 9.30
CA THR A 128 -21.63 -0.43 9.47
C THR A 128 -21.48 -1.46 8.37
N ILE A 129 -20.23 -1.85 8.11
CA ILE A 129 -19.88 -2.90 7.15
C ILE A 129 -19.47 -4.14 7.93
N ILE A 130 -19.93 -5.31 7.48
CA ILE A 130 -19.60 -6.60 8.08
C ILE A 130 -18.97 -7.55 7.06
N GLY A 131 -18.04 -8.36 7.53
CA GLY A 131 -17.36 -9.38 6.74
C GLY A 131 -18.21 -10.63 6.53
N LYS A 132 -17.59 -11.67 5.97
CA LYS A 132 -18.26 -12.93 5.62
C LYS A 132 -18.85 -13.65 6.84
N GLU A 133 -18.06 -13.84 7.89
CA GLU A 133 -18.47 -14.58 9.09
C GLU A 133 -19.65 -13.91 9.79
N GLU A 134 -19.58 -12.60 10.00
CA GLU A 134 -20.68 -11.83 10.59
C GLU A 134 -21.90 -11.75 9.68
N THR A 135 -21.72 -11.78 8.36
CA THR A 135 -22.84 -11.87 7.40
C THR A 135 -23.62 -13.17 7.60
N GLU A 136 -22.92 -14.30 7.67
CA GLU A 136 -23.56 -15.61 7.85
C GLU A 136 -24.31 -15.70 9.20
N GLU A 137 -23.77 -15.12 10.26
CA GLU A 137 -24.45 -15.03 11.56
C GLU A 137 -25.68 -14.09 11.50
N LEU A 138 -25.58 -12.95 10.83
CA LEU A 138 -26.70 -12.03 10.65
C LEU A 138 -27.85 -12.65 9.86
N GLU A 139 -27.55 -13.37 8.78
CA GLU A 139 -28.55 -14.07 7.97
C GLU A 139 -29.26 -15.18 8.77
N ARG A 140 -28.51 -15.92 9.59
CA ARG A 140 -29.11 -16.89 10.53
C ARG A 140 -30.02 -16.21 11.56
N TYR A 141 -29.62 -15.07 12.10
CA TYR A 141 -30.45 -14.32 13.05
C TYR A 141 -31.77 -13.86 12.41
N ILE A 142 -31.71 -13.25 11.22
CA ILE A 142 -32.90 -12.72 10.53
C ILE A 142 -33.88 -13.83 10.13
N SER A 143 -33.39 -15.02 9.77
CA SER A 143 -34.25 -16.13 9.35
C SER A 143 -34.91 -16.87 10.52
N THR A 144 -34.37 -16.75 11.73
CA THR A 144 -34.86 -17.47 12.92
C THR A 144 -35.74 -16.60 13.81
N GLU A 145 -35.47 -15.29 13.87
CA GLU A 145 -36.20 -14.35 14.72
C GLU A 145 -37.45 -13.81 14.01
N LYS A 146 -38.60 -13.80 14.70
CA LYS A 146 -39.87 -13.34 14.09
C LYS A 146 -39.89 -11.82 13.92
N PHE A 147 -39.26 -11.10 14.84
CA PHE A 147 -39.18 -9.64 14.85
C PHE A 147 -37.72 -9.22 15.11
N PRO A 148 -36.82 -9.41 14.13
CA PRO A 148 -35.41 -9.13 14.33
C PRO A 148 -35.20 -7.65 14.59
N VAL A 149 -34.38 -7.33 15.59
CA VAL A 149 -34.00 -5.97 15.95
C VAL A 149 -32.48 -5.88 16.10
N ALA A 150 -31.93 -4.71 15.83
CA ALA A 150 -30.52 -4.45 16.04
C ALA A 150 -30.28 -3.01 16.48
N LYS A 151 -29.07 -2.75 16.98
CA LYS A 151 -28.53 -1.42 17.28
C LYS A 151 -27.13 -1.34 16.71
N VAL A 152 -26.89 -0.40 15.79
CA VAL A 152 -25.54 -0.09 15.28
C VAL A 152 -24.91 0.94 16.21
N HIS A 153 -23.71 0.64 16.71
CA HIS A 153 -23.02 1.54 17.62
C HIS A 153 -22.17 2.58 16.89
N PRO A 154 -21.97 3.76 17.49
CA PRO A 154 -20.94 4.69 17.05
C PRO A 154 -19.57 4.01 16.97
N THR A 155 -18.74 4.52 16.07
CA THR A 155 -17.40 4.00 15.87
C THR A 155 -16.53 4.25 17.10
N ALA A 156 -15.93 3.18 17.61
CA ALA A 156 -14.86 3.23 18.58
C ALA A 156 -13.49 3.12 17.89
N THR A 157 -12.50 3.79 18.46
CA THR A 157 -11.09 3.66 18.06
C THR A 157 -10.42 2.58 18.91
N ILE A 158 -9.77 1.63 18.25
CA ILE A 158 -8.96 0.58 18.88
C ILE A 158 -7.50 0.86 18.56
N LEU A 159 -6.64 0.83 19.57
CA LEU A 159 -5.19 1.07 19.46
C LEU A 159 -4.40 -0.20 19.76
N ASN A 160 -3.11 -0.19 19.43
CA ASN A 160 -2.18 -1.31 19.60
C ASN A 160 -2.62 -2.57 18.83
N VAL A 161 -3.23 -2.37 17.66
CA VAL A 161 -3.64 -3.47 16.78
C VAL A 161 -2.42 -4.21 16.25
N LYS A 162 -2.52 -5.53 16.21
CA LYS A 162 -1.49 -6.43 15.69
C LYS A 162 -2.11 -7.37 14.64
N PRO A 163 -1.41 -7.63 13.52
CA PRO A 163 -0.14 -7.00 13.13
C PRO A 163 -0.32 -5.54 12.67
N ALA A 164 0.74 -4.74 12.80
CA ALA A 164 0.85 -3.44 12.14
C ALA A 164 2.32 -3.07 11.89
N PRO A 165 2.68 -2.51 10.73
CA PRO A 165 1.82 -2.25 9.59
C PRO A 165 1.55 -3.54 8.79
N ASP A 166 0.35 -3.63 8.24
CA ASP A 166 -0.02 -4.59 7.18
C ASP A 166 -0.25 -3.83 5.88
N LEU A 167 0.05 -4.45 4.75
CA LEU A 167 -0.16 -3.80 3.46
C LEU A 167 -1.64 -3.62 3.19
N ALA A 168 -2.03 -2.38 2.89
CA ALA A 168 -3.41 -2.07 2.62
C ALA A 168 -3.84 -2.77 1.34
N ALA A 169 -4.95 -3.49 1.39
CA ALA A 169 -5.32 -4.40 0.32
C ALA A 169 -5.84 -3.71 -0.96
N PHE A 170 -5.94 -2.37 -0.97
CA PHE A 170 -6.13 -1.54 -2.16
C PHE A 170 -4.82 -1.01 -2.77
N SER A 171 -3.69 -1.18 -2.07
CA SER A 171 -2.40 -0.72 -2.52
C SER A 171 -2.04 -1.47 -3.81
N SER A 172 -1.67 -0.71 -4.85
CA SER A 172 -1.26 -1.32 -6.11
C SER A 172 0.05 -2.09 -5.93
N MET A 173 0.21 -3.18 -6.68
CA MET A 173 1.38 -4.07 -6.63
C MET A 173 2.16 -4.05 -7.95
N GLY A 174 3.49 -4.17 -7.88
CA GLY A 174 4.36 -4.33 -9.04
C GLY A 174 4.15 -5.67 -9.78
N PRO A 175 5.00 -5.98 -10.77
CA PRO A 175 6.21 -5.23 -11.15
C PRO A 175 5.90 -3.93 -11.90
N ASN A 176 6.94 -3.13 -12.12
CA ASN A 176 6.91 -2.02 -13.06
C ASN A 176 6.63 -2.54 -14.48
N VAL A 177 5.52 -2.11 -15.08
CA VAL A 177 5.07 -2.59 -16.40
C VAL A 177 5.90 -2.04 -17.57
N VAL A 178 6.68 -0.98 -17.36
CA VAL A 178 7.53 -0.36 -18.39
C VAL A 178 8.96 -0.89 -18.30
N THR A 179 9.50 -0.98 -17.09
CA THR A 179 10.87 -1.47 -16.86
C THR A 179 10.89 -2.41 -15.65
N PRO A 180 10.56 -3.70 -15.82
CA PRO A 180 10.31 -4.62 -14.69
C PRO A 180 11.49 -4.86 -13.75
N GLU A 181 12.72 -4.56 -14.19
CA GLU A 181 13.93 -4.60 -13.36
C GLU A 181 14.06 -3.41 -12.39
N ILE A 182 13.25 -2.36 -12.55
CA ILE A 182 13.06 -1.31 -11.55
C ILE A 182 11.88 -1.71 -10.65
N ILE A 183 12.19 -2.25 -9.48
CA ILE A 183 11.20 -2.71 -8.51
C ILE A 183 10.29 -1.55 -8.10
N LYS A 184 8.97 -1.77 -8.17
CA LYS A 184 7.94 -0.84 -7.72
C LYS A 184 6.90 -1.56 -6.88
N PRO A 185 6.35 -0.91 -5.82
CA PRO A 185 6.67 0.44 -5.33
C PRO A 185 8.09 0.53 -4.75
N ASP A 186 8.56 1.72 -4.39
CA ASP A 186 9.92 1.89 -3.81
C ASP A 186 9.92 1.63 -2.29
N VAL A 187 8.86 2.09 -1.61
CA VAL A 187 8.69 2.07 -0.15
C VAL A 187 7.19 2.08 0.18
N THR A 188 6.85 1.75 1.42
CA THR A 188 5.50 1.79 1.97
C THR A 188 5.41 2.80 3.12
N GLY A 189 4.26 3.45 3.27
CA GLY A 189 3.97 4.32 4.40
C GLY A 189 2.52 4.22 4.90
N PRO A 190 2.18 4.96 5.97
CA PRO A 190 0.82 5.00 6.51
C PRO A 190 -0.19 5.56 5.51
N GLY A 191 -1.15 4.74 5.08
CA GLY A 191 -2.14 5.13 4.07
C GLY A 191 -3.56 4.62 4.31
N LEU A 192 -3.78 3.81 5.34
CA LEU A 192 -5.11 3.30 5.70
C LEU A 192 -5.69 4.09 6.87
N ASN A 193 -6.89 4.63 6.67
CA ASN A 193 -7.68 5.35 7.65
C ASN A 193 -6.90 6.50 8.34
N ILE A 194 -6.34 7.40 7.53
CA ILE A 194 -5.55 8.55 7.98
C ILE A 194 -6.45 9.76 8.22
N LEU A 195 -6.33 10.38 9.39
CA LEU A 195 -7.02 11.61 9.76
C LEU A 195 -6.23 12.82 9.24
N ALA A 196 -6.87 13.70 8.49
CA ALA A 196 -6.27 14.95 8.00
C ALA A 196 -7.32 16.07 7.89
N ALA A 197 -6.86 17.30 7.66
CA ALA A 197 -7.73 18.45 7.45
C ALA A 197 -8.65 18.21 6.23
N TRP A 198 -9.86 18.74 6.30
CA TRP A 198 -10.88 18.59 5.28
C TRP A 198 -11.67 19.89 5.12
N SER A 199 -12.15 20.16 3.91
CA SER A 199 -12.99 21.34 3.67
C SER A 199 -14.37 21.13 4.30
N PRO A 200 -14.85 22.05 5.17
CA PRO A 200 -16.19 21.96 5.74
C PRO A 200 -17.32 22.04 4.69
N LEU A 201 -16.99 22.46 3.46
CA LEU A 201 -17.90 22.50 2.31
C LEU A 201 -17.98 21.17 1.55
N ALA A 202 -16.98 20.29 1.69
CA ALA A 202 -16.90 19.02 0.99
C ALA A 202 -17.67 17.90 1.75
N THR A 203 -18.96 18.14 1.99
CA THR A 203 -19.82 17.29 2.84
C THR A 203 -20.12 15.91 2.25
N ASP A 204 -19.91 15.74 0.95
CA ASP A 204 -20.09 14.47 0.27
C ASP A 204 -19.19 13.37 0.85
N GLY A 205 -17.92 13.66 1.10
CA GLY A 205 -16.95 12.70 1.65
C GLY A 205 -17.20 12.32 3.11
N THR A 206 -18.15 12.99 3.77
CA THR A 206 -18.35 12.95 5.23
C THR A 206 -19.80 12.65 5.58
N GLY A 207 -20.54 12.01 4.67
CA GLY A 207 -21.93 11.61 4.90
C GLY A 207 -22.87 12.80 5.12
N GLY A 208 -22.63 13.91 4.43
CA GLY A 208 -23.43 15.14 4.52
C GLY A 208 -23.06 16.07 5.68
N ARG A 209 -21.96 15.80 6.40
CA ARG A 209 -21.57 16.57 7.59
C ARG A 209 -20.48 17.59 7.27
N SER A 210 -20.64 18.81 7.78
CA SER A 210 -19.58 19.81 7.76
C SER A 210 -18.58 19.50 8.88
N VAL A 211 -17.31 19.25 8.53
CA VAL A 211 -16.25 18.86 9.48
C VAL A 211 -14.92 19.47 9.05
N ASP A 212 -14.06 19.79 10.02
CA ASP A 212 -12.72 20.32 9.78
C ASP A 212 -11.68 19.23 9.49
N TYR A 213 -12.00 17.97 9.83
CA TYR A 213 -11.14 16.81 9.65
C TYR A 213 -11.91 15.61 9.10
N ASN A 214 -11.25 14.83 8.25
CA ASN A 214 -11.79 13.62 7.67
C ASN A 214 -10.78 12.48 7.77
N ILE A 215 -11.29 11.24 7.82
CA ILE A 215 -10.50 10.02 7.79
C ILE A 215 -10.71 9.37 6.43
N ILE A 216 -9.63 9.26 5.66
CA ILE A 216 -9.65 8.63 4.34
C ILE A 216 -8.47 7.68 4.17
N SER A 217 -8.57 6.83 3.15
CA SER A 217 -7.58 5.81 2.84
C SER A 217 -7.10 5.95 1.41
N GLY A 218 -5.82 5.67 1.17
CA GLY A 218 -5.24 5.67 -0.16
C GLY A 218 -3.72 5.74 -0.14
N THR A 219 -3.09 5.34 -1.24
CA THR A 219 -1.68 5.68 -1.50
C THR A 219 -1.48 7.20 -1.56
N SER A 220 -2.52 7.96 -1.91
CA SER A 220 -2.57 9.42 -1.78
C SER A 220 -2.36 9.92 -0.33
N MET A 221 -2.64 9.11 0.68
CA MET A 221 -2.38 9.44 2.10
C MET A 221 -0.99 8.99 2.53
N ALA A 222 -0.46 7.90 1.97
CA ALA A 222 0.91 7.45 2.23
C ALA A 222 1.97 8.38 1.59
N CYS A 223 1.70 8.86 0.37
CA CYS A 223 2.57 9.79 -0.36
C CYS A 223 3.01 11.02 0.47
N PRO A 224 2.12 11.80 1.10
CA PRO A 224 2.51 12.98 1.89
C PRO A 224 3.31 12.63 3.15
N HIS A 225 3.12 11.45 3.77
CA HIS A 225 3.98 11.01 4.88
C HIS A 225 5.43 10.83 4.42
N VAL A 226 5.65 10.12 3.31
CA VAL A 226 6.99 9.93 2.75
C VAL A 226 7.55 11.23 2.20
N THR A 227 6.71 12.13 1.68
CA THR A 227 7.12 13.48 1.26
C THR A 227 7.62 14.30 2.45
N ALA A 228 6.94 14.24 3.60
CA ALA A 228 7.39 14.90 4.81
C ALA A 228 8.76 14.35 5.28
N LEU A 229 8.96 13.04 5.21
CA LEU A 229 10.28 12.45 5.49
C LEU A 229 11.34 12.97 4.50
N ALA A 230 11.06 12.98 3.21
CA ALA A 230 11.99 13.51 2.21
C ALA A 230 12.37 14.98 2.48
N ALA A 231 11.41 15.81 2.91
CA ALA A 231 11.65 17.20 3.28
C ALA A 231 12.51 17.33 4.55
N ILE A 232 12.27 16.51 5.58
CA ILE A 232 13.11 16.46 6.79
C ILE A 232 14.54 16.08 6.45
N LEU A 233 14.72 15.08 5.57
CA LEU A 233 16.04 14.68 5.09
C LEU A 233 16.72 15.78 4.31
N LYS A 234 16.00 16.47 3.40
CA LYS A 234 16.57 17.61 2.66
C LYS A 234 16.95 18.78 3.58
N SER A 235 16.19 19.01 4.66
CA SER A 235 16.52 20.04 5.65
C SER A 235 17.74 19.67 6.49
N SER A 236 17.91 18.37 6.78
CA SER A 236 19.03 17.88 7.60
C SER A 236 20.32 17.69 6.78
N HIS A 237 20.16 17.42 5.47
CA HIS A 237 21.22 17.22 4.49
C HIS A 237 20.96 18.07 3.24
N PRO A 238 21.22 19.39 3.29
CA PRO A 238 20.88 20.32 2.21
C PRO A 238 21.60 20.05 0.88
N ASP A 239 22.73 19.36 0.91
CA ASP A 239 23.56 18.97 -0.24
C ASP A 239 23.08 17.69 -0.92
N TRP A 240 22.27 16.86 -0.26
CA TRP A 240 21.80 15.61 -0.83
C TRP A 240 20.95 15.82 -2.08
N SER A 241 21.23 14.99 -3.09
CA SER A 241 20.42 14.88 -4.30
C SER A 241 19.05 14.24 -3.98
N PRO A 242 18.06 14.37 -4.88
CA PRO A 242 16.81 13.61 -4.76
C PRO A 242 17.03 12.09 -4.71
N ALA A 243 18.04 11.58 -5.42
CA ALA A 243 18.39 10.16 -5.43
C ALA A 243 18.99 9.69 -4.10
N ALA A 244 19.86 10.50 -3.48
CA ALA A 244 20.41 10.24 -2.15
C ALA A 244 19.31 10.19 -1.08
N ILE A 245 18.38 11.15 -1.09
CA ILE A 245 17.21 11.17 -0.19
C ILE A 245 16.34 9.92 -0.40
N LYS A 246 16.03 9.61 -1.65
CA LYS A 246 15.29 8.39 -2.00
C LYS A 246 15.99 7.13 -1.50
N SER A 247 17.31 7.04 -1.68
CA SER A 247 18.11 5.93 -1.21
C SER A 247 18.07 5.79 0.31
N ALA A 248 18.21 6.89 1.05
CA ALA A 248 18.16 6.88 2.51
C ALA A 248 16.81 6.33 3.00
N ILE A 249 15.70 6.76 2.40
CA ILE A 249 14.35 6.27 2.73
C ILE A 249 14.20 4.77 2.43
N MET A 250 14.66 4.33 1.26
CA MET A 250 14.52 2.93 0.83
C MET A 250 15.39 1.99 1.66
N THR A 251 16.67 2.29 1.80
CA THR A 251 17.65 1.35 2.39
C THR A 251 17.53 1.17 3.90
N THR A 252 16.84 2.10 4.57
CA THR A 252 16.58 2.08 6.01
C THR A 252 15.16 1.64 6.36
N ALA A 253 14.33 1.33 5.35
CA ALA A 253 12.96 0.89 5.55
C ALA A 253 12.89 -0.41 6.37
N ALA A 254 11.88 -0.52 7.22
CA ALA A 254 11.66 -1.65 8.10
C ALA A 254 10.77 -2.70 7.42
N LEU A 255 11.17 -3.97 7.50
CA LEU A 255 10.36 -5.10 7.03
C LEU A 255 9.51 -5.74 8.13
N ARG A 256 9.75 -5.39 9.40
CA ARG A 256 9.10 -6.00 10.55
C ARG A 256 8.16 -5.01 11.22
N GLY A 257 6.97 -5.49 11.57
CA GLY A 257 5.97 -4.71 12.30
C GLY A 257 6.12 -4.79 13.81
N ASN A 258 5.08 -4.36 14.51
CA ASN A 258 4.99 -4.33 15.97
C ASN A 258 4.89 -5.71 16.65
N THR A 259 4.77 -6.78 15.88
CA THR A 259 4.88 -8.18 16.33
C THR A 259 6.31 -8.71 16.24
N GLY A 260 7.21 -7.95 15.60
CA GLY A 260 8.51 -8.45 15.19
C GLY A 260 8.45 -9.34 13.95
N GLU A 261 7.28 -9.70 13.43
CA GLU A 261 7.13 -10.50 12.20
C GLU A 261 7.22 -9.65 10.93
N LEU A 262 7.47 -10.31 9.80
CA LEU A 262 7.51 -9.65 8.49
C LEU A 262 6.14 -9.05 8.15
N ILE A 263 6.15 -7.92 7.43
CA ILE A 263 4.94 -7.30 6.87
C ILE A 263 4.23 -8.32 5.96
N VAL A 264 2.93 -8.47 6.18
CA VAL A 264 2.05 -9.35 5.39
C VAL A 264 1.06 -8.55 4.55
N ARG A 265 0.37 -9.24 3.64
CA ARG A 265 -0.77 -8.70 2.92
C ARG A 265 -2.05 -8.84 3.75
N ASP A 266 -2.82 -7.76 3.84
CA ASP A 266 -4.21 -7.80 4.30
C ASP A 266 -5.14 -8.36 3.19
N PRO A 267 -6.21 -9.12 3.51
CA PRO A 267 -6.58 -9.67 4.82
C PRO A 267 -6.05 -11.09 5.08
N ASP A 268 -5.52 -11.76 4.07
CA ASP A 268 -5.26 -13.20 4.12
C ASP A 268 -3.94 -13.57 4.82
N GLY A 269 -3.14 -12.58 5.25
CA GLY A 269 -1.84 -12.78 5.89
C GLY A 269 -0.79 -13.37 4.95
N ALA A 270 -1.02 -13.32 3.63
CA ALA A 270 -0.11 -13.87 2.64
C ALA A 270 1.25 -13.15 2.70
N GLN A 271 2.32 -13.90 2.43
CA GLN A 271 3.68 -13.37 2.42
C GLN A 271 3.80 -12.24 1.40
N ALA A 272 4.15 -11.04 1.88
CA ALA A 272 4.39 -9.91 1.03
C ALA A 272 5.78 -9.98 0.39
N THR A 273 5.88 -9.42 -0.80
CA THR A 273 7.09 -9.36 -1.62
C THR A 273 7.55 -7.91 -1.81
N PRO A 274 8.77 -7.68 -2.31
CA PRO A 274 9.21 -6.37 -2.75
C PRO A 274 8.30 -5.70 -3.80
N PHE A 275 7.47 -6.44 -4.54
CA PHE A 275 6.46 -5.83 -5.42
C PHE A 275 5.23 -5.31 -4.67
N ASP A 276 5.10 -5.59 -3.38
CA ASP A 276 4.04 -5.07 -2.54
C ASP A 276 4.50 -3.90 -1.68
N TYR A 277 5.67 -4.04 -1.02
CA TYR A 277 6.19 -3.05 -0.08
C TYR A 277 7.43 -2.29 -0.56
N GLY A 278 7.97 -2.62 -1.73
CA GLY A 278 9.26 -2.08 -2.18
C GLY A 278 10.39 -2.51 -1.25
N SER A 279 10.99 -1.53 -0.57
CA SER A 279 12.06 -1.76 0.40
C SER A 279 11.54 -2.03 1.82
N GLY A 280 10.27 -1.73 2.11
CA GLY A 280 9.62 -1.91 3.42
C GLY A 280 8.80 -0.69 3.85
N HIS A 281 8.36 -0.68 5.11
CA HIS A 281 7.70 0.47 5.72
C HIS A 281 8.73 1.56 6.10
N MET A 282 8.44 2.82 5.80
CA MET A 282 9.34 3.95 6.07
C MET A 282 9.81 3.99 7.52
N ASN A 283 11.10 4.28 7.74
CA ASN A 283 11.68 4.48 9.07
C ASN A 283 12.35 5.86 9.16
N PRO A 284 11.61 6.89 9.62
CA PRO A 284 12.13 8.27 9.66
C PRO A 284 13.43 8.41 10.45
N VAL A 285 13.55 7.73 11.59
CA VAL A 285 14.70 7.86 12.49
C VAL A 285 15.96 7.30 11.84
N ALA A 286 15.87 6.11 11.25
CA ALA A 286 17.02 5.50 10.58
C ALA A 286 17.41 6.24 9.29
N ALA A 287 16.43 6.78 8.55
CA ALA A 287 16.67 7.46 7.29
C ALA A 287 17.51 8.76 7.43
N VAL A 288 17.52 9.41 8.60
CA VAL A 288 18.34 10.60 8.86
C VAL A 288 19.84 10.29 8.81
N ASN A 289 20.24 9.08 9.16
CA ASN A 289 21.63 8.65 9.11
C ASN A 289 21.72 7.23 8.51
N PRO A 290 21.65 7.11 7.17
CA PRO A 290 21.58 5.81 6.50
C PRO A 290 22.94 5.12 6.37
N GLY A 291 24.05 5.82 6.63
CA GLY A 291 25.41 5.31 6.46
C GLY A 291 25.89 5.27 5.01
N LEU A 292 25.15 4.63 4.11
CA LEU A 292 25.44 4.58 2.67
C LEU A 292 24.22 4.97 1.84
N VAL A 293 24.45 5.65 0.72
CA VAL A 293 23.38 5.95 -0.26
C VAL A 293 23.79 5.62 -1.69
N TYR A 294 22.82 5.17 -2.49
CA TYR A 294 22.90 5.00 -3.94
C TYR A 294 22.48 6.29 -4.61
N ASP A 295 23.44 7.03 -5.16
CA ASP A 295 23.19 8.32 -5.81
C ASP A 295 23.26 8.20 -7.34
N PHE A 296 22.47 8.99 -8.05
CA PHE A 296 22.49 9.08 -9.50
C PHE A 296 22.11 10.49 -9.97
N GLY A 297 22.68 10.92 -11.08
CA GLY A 297 22.43 12.23 -11.68
C GLY A 297 21.64 12.15 -12.99
N PRO A 298 21.44 13.31 -13.64
CA PRO A 298 20.77 13.40 -14.94
C PRO A 298 21.45 12.56 -16.03
N SER A 299 22.78 12.45 -16.01
CA SER A 299 23.56 11.63 -16.94
C SER A 299 23.18 10.15 -16.88
N GLU A 300 23.07 9.60 -15.67
CA GLU A 300 22.70 8.20 -15.45
C GLU A 300 21.24 7.95 -15.84
N VAL A 301 20.37 8.94 -15.69
CA VAL A 301 18.98 8.87 -16.16
C VAL A 301 18.92 8.82 -17.69
N VAL A 302 19.72 9.63 -18.38
CA VAL A 302 19.83 9.58 -19.85
C VAL A 302 20.39 8.23 -20.30
N ASP A 303 21.46 7.75 -19.68
CA ASP A 303 22.05 6.44 -19.99
C ASP A 303 21.02 5.31 -19.82
N PHE A 304 20.22 5.36 -18.75
CA PHE A 304 19.12 4.42 -18.53
C PHE A 304 18.04 4.52 -19.62
N LEU A 305 17.59 5.72 -19.96
CA LEU A 305 16.58 5.92 -21.00
C LEU A 305 17.07 5.39 -22.35
N CYS A 306 18.32 5.66 -22.70
CA CYS A 306 18.98 5.10 -23.87
C CYS A 306 19.01 3.56 -23.85
N ALA A 307 19.37 2.95 -22.71
CA ALA A 307 19.37 1.50 -22.55
C ALA A 307 17.97 0.87 -22.71
N THR A 308 16.92 1.62 -22.38
CA THR A 308 15.51 1.20 -22.54
C THR A 308 14.90 1.57 -23.90
N GLY A 309 15.70 2.07 -24.84
CA GLY A 309 15.27 2.34 -26.23
C GLY A 309 14.66 3.72 -26.48
N ALA A 310 14.93 4.71 -25.63
CA ALA A 310 14.48 6.08 -25.88
C ALA A 310 15.11 6.66 -27.16
N SER A 311 14.28 7.22 -28.04
CA SER A 311 14.73 7.89 -29.26
C SER A 311 15.31 9.29 -28.96
N PRO A 312 16.20 9.82 -29.82
CA PRO A 312 16.70 11.20 -29.68
C PRO A 312 15.58 12.26 -29.62
N ALA A 313 14.46 12.04 -30.34
CA ALA A 313 13.31 12.93 -30.30
C ALA A 313 12.60 12.91 -28.93
N GLN A 314 12.45 11.73 -28.31
CA GLN A 314 11.88 11.61 -26.96
C GLN A 314 12.80 12.25 -25.92
N LEU A 315 14.12 12.04 -26.02
CA LEU A 315 15.10 12.66 -25.14
C LEU A 315 15.11 14.20 -25.28
N ARG A 316 14.99 14.72 -26.51
CA ARG A 316 14.85 16.15 -26.74
C ARG A 316 13.58 16.73 -26.13
N ASN A 317 12.45 16.03 -26.24
CA ASN A 317 11.20 16.46 -25.61
C ASN A 317 11.31 16.50 -24.07
N LEU A 318 12.08 15.59 -23.48
CA LEU A 318 12.26 15.52 -22.02
C LEU A 318 13.28 16.54 -21.50
N THR A 319 14.42 16.68 -22.18
CA THR A 319 15.56 17.47 -21.70
C THR A 319 15.60 18.89 -22.27
N GLY A 320 14.82 19.17 -23.32
CA GLY A 320 14.87 20.42 -24.08
C GLY A 320 16.08 20.55 -25.01
N GLN A 321 17.04 19.62 -24.98
CA GLN A 321 18.28 19.65 -25.75
C GLN A 321 18.43 18.39 -26.60
N LEU A 322 19.19 18.47 -27.70
CA LEU A 322 19.54 17.28 -28.46
C LEU A 322 20.58 16.49 -27.66
N VAL A 323 20.22 15.27 -27.26
CA VAL A 323 21.08 14.38 -26.48
C VAL A 323 21.22 13.07 -27.25
N ASP A 324 22.45 12.73 -27.61
CA ASP A 324 22.77 11.48 -28.31
C ASP A 324 23.11 10.37 -27.31
N CYS A 325 22.52 9.20 -27.52
CA CYS A 325 22.86 8.02 -26.75
C CYS A 325 24.29 7.55 -27.06
N LYS A 326 25.00 7.07 -26.03
CA LYS A 326 26.26 6.35 -26.20
C LYS A 326 26.05 5.17 -27.15
N LYS A 327 27.06 4.84 -27.97
CA LYS A 327 27.01 3.68 -28.89
C LYS A 327 26.68 2.37 -28.18
N SER A 328 27.12 2.23 -26.93
CA SER A 328 26.80 1.10 -26.05
C SER A 328 26.45 1.67 -24.68
N PRO A 329 25.16 1.94 -24.40
CA PRO A 329 24.75 2.39 -23.08
C PRO A 329 24.91 1.25 -22.06
N PRO A 330 25.19 1.55 -20.78
CA PRO A 330 25.16 0.55 -19.72
C PRO A 330 23.80 -0.15 -19.69
N ALA A 331 23.78 -1.46 -19.44
CA ALA A 331 22.52 -2.19 -19.29
C ALA A 331 21.64 -1.53 -18.21
N SER A 332 20.33 -1.47 -18.44
CA SER A 332 19.36 -0.78 -17.59
C SER A 332 19.34 -1.28 -16.15
N TYR A 333 19.59 -2.58 -15.91
CA TYR A 333 19.74 -3.14 -14.56
C TYR A 333 20.97 -2.60 -13.79
N ASN A 334 21.94 -1.95 -14.46
CA ASN A 334 23.07 -1.25 -13.83
C ASN A 334 22.75 0.20 -13.43
N PHE A 335 21.52 0.68 -13.66
CA PHE A 335 21.08 1.95 -13.09
C PHE A 335 21.29 1.92 -11.57
N ASN A 336 21.93 2.97 -11.01
CA ASN A 336 22.42 2.98 -9.64
C ASN A 336 21.28 3.16 -8.62
N TYR A 337 20.40 2.18 -8.56
CA TYR A 337 19.15 2.21 -7.80
C TYR A 337 19.28 1.47 -6.47
N PRO A 338 18.57 1.90 -5.40
CA PRO A 338 18.65 1.27 -4.08
C PRO A 338 18.07 -0.15 -4.02
N SER A 339 17.35 -0.58 -5.04
CA SER A 339 16.90 -1.97 -5.22
C SER A 339 17.55 -2.60 -6.47
N ILE A 340 17.61 -3.93 -6.50
CA ILE A 340 18.34 -4.67 -7.53
C ILE A 340 17.38 -5.60 -8.25
N GLY A 341 17.09 -5.30 -9.52
CA GLY A 341 16.23 -6.15 -10.35
C GLY A 341 16.93 -6.64 -11.61
N VAL A 342 16.56 -7.83 -12.06
CA VAL A 342 16.91 -8.37 -13.38
C VAL A 342 15.65 -9.04 -13.96
N SER A 343 15.05 -8.44 -14.99
CA SER A 343 13.75 -8.90 -15.50
C SER A 343 13.81 -10.08 -16.45
N SER A 344 14.99 -10.35 -17.01
CA SER A 344 15.23 -11.47 -17.91
C SER A 344 16.68 -11.92 -17.76
N MET A 345 16.88 -13.01 -17.02
CA MET A 345 18.20 -13.59 -16.78
C MET A 345 18.34 -14.86 -17.62
N ASN A 346 19.22 -14.80 -18.63
CA ASN A 346 19.60 -15.92 -19.49
C ASN A 346 21.07 -16.27 -19.21
N GLY A 347 21.30 -17.26 -18.35
CA GLY A 347 22.62 -17.54 -17.79
C GLY A 347 23.03 -16.54 -16.70
N SER A 348 24.33 -16.45 -16.43
CA SER A 348 24.83 -15.58 -15.35
C SER A 348 24.82 -14.11 -15.73
N VAL A 349 24.44 -13.24 -14.79
CA VAL A 349 24.41 -11.77 -14.95
C VAL A 349 25.14 -11.10 -13.81
N SER A 350 25.91 -10.06 -14.11
CA SER A 350 26.57 -9.22 -13.13
C SER A 350 25.92 -7.83 -13.09
N VAL A 351 25.50 -7.40 -11.90
CA VAL A 351 24.89 -6.09 -11.66
C VAL A 351 25.84 -5.21 -10.86
N TRP A 352 26.10 -4.00 -11.34
CA TRP A 352 26.99 -3.05 -10.70
C TRP A 352 26.22 -1.97 -9.93
N ARG A 353 26.78 -1.57 -8.79
CA ARG A 353 26.27 -0.47 -7.96
C ARG A 353 27.42 0.34 -7.39
N THR A 354 27.14 1.60 -7.10
CA THR A 354 28.06 2.49 -6.39
C THR A 354 27.32 3.13 -5.22
N VAL A 355 27.94 3.08 -4.05
CA VAL A 355 27.43 3.75 -2.86
C VAL A 355 28.35 4.90 -2.47
N THR A 356 27.76 5.95 -1.90
CA THR A 356 28.47 7.08 -1.30
C THR A 356 28.33 6.99 0.22
N TYR A 357 29.44 7.13 0.94
CA TYR A 357 29.46 7.06 2.40
C TYR A 357 29.08 8.38 3.05
N TYR A 358 28.13 8.31 3.98
CA TYR A 358 27.66 9.41 4.82
C TYR A 358 27.77 9.01 6.28
N GLY A 359 28.93 9.21 6.87
CA GLY A 359 29.20 8.90 8.27
C GLY A 359 30.35 9.71 8.85
N ARG A 360 30.72 9.43 10.10
CA ARG A 360 31.73 10.19 10.83
C ARG A 360 32.99 9.35 11.03
N GLY A 361 34.03 9.66 10.25
CA GLY A 361 35.32 8.98 10.32
C GLY A 361 35.36 7.65 9.54
N PRO A 362 36.40 6.83 9.75
CA PRO A 362 36.56 5.60 8.99
C PRO A 362 35.54 4.54 9.36
N ALA A 363 34.98 3.86 8.35
CA ALA A 363 34.02 2.77 8.53
C ALA A 363 34.25 1.63 7.53
N THR A 364 33.93 0.42 7.96
CA THR A 364 33.90 -0.77 7.10
C THR A 364 32.50 -1.37 7.10
N TYR A 365 32.00 -1.68 5.91
CA TYR A 365 30.71 -2.32 5.68
C TYR A 365 30.93 -3.71 5.10
N VAL A 366 30.27 -4.71 5.68
CA VAL A 366 30.33 -6.11 5.25
C VAL A 366 29.04 -6.48 4.53
N ALA A 367 29.15 -7.19 3.41
CA ALA A 367 28.01 -7.64 2.63
C ALA A 367 27.35 -8.90 3.24
N HIS A 368 26.04 -8.85 3.40
CA HIS A 368 25.20 -10.00 3.75
C HIS A 368 24.16 -10.22 2.67
N VAL A 369 24.11 -11.45 2.14
CA VAL A 369 23.28 -11.79 0.98
C VAL A 369 22.22 -12.81 1.37
N GLU A 370 20.97 -12.47 1.10
CA GLU A 370 19.83 -13.38 1.09
C GLU A 370 19.63 -13.82 -0.37
N CYS A 371 20.08 -15.03 -0.72
CA CYS A 371 20.02 -15.53 -2.10
C CYS A 371 18.57 -15.72 -2.56
N PRO A 372 18.19 -15.22 -3.76
CA PRO A 372 16.91 -15.57 -4.36
C PRO A 372 16.78 -17.07 -4.60
N ALA A 373 15.57 -17.61 -4.44
CA ALA A 373 15.31 -19.03 -4.62
C ALA A 373 15.79 -19.51 -6.02
N GLY A 374 16.63 -20.55 -6.06
CA GLY A 374 17.17 -21.08 -7.32
C GLY A 374 18.28 -20.24 -7.96
N VAL A 375 18.80 -19.21 -7.29
CA VAL A 375 19.89 -18.35 -7.78
C VAL A 375 20.98 -18.22 -6.73
N ARG A 376 22.23 -18.51 -7.13
CA ARG A 376 23.39 -18.23 -6.30
C ARG A 376 23.78 -16.77 -6.49
N THR A 377 24.04 -16.06 -5.40
CA THR A 377 24.42 -14.65 -5.45
C THR A 377 25.75 -14.43 -4.73
N LYS A 378 26.68 -13.72 -5.37
CA LYS A 378 27.98 -13.36 -4.80
C LYS A 378 28.23 -11.86 -4.95
N VAL A 379 28.71 -11.21 -3.90
CA VAL A 379 29.09 -9.79 -3.90
C VAL A 379 30.62 -9.67 -3.97
N THR A 380 31.13 -8.77 -4.81
CA THR A 380 32.56 -8.45 -4.90
C THR A 380 32.78 -6.94 -4.99
N PRO A 381 33.63 -6.34 -4.13
CA PRO A 381 34.26 -6.94 -2.94
C PRO A 381 33.21 -7.28 -1.86
N ALA A 382 33.55 -8.18 -0.93
CA ALA A 382 32.66 -8.54 0.19
C ALA A 382 32.65 -7.48 1.31
N GLU A 383 33.59 -6.54 1.28
CA GLU A 383 33.74 -5.44 2.22
C GLU A 383 33.96 -4.13 1.46
N LEU A 384 33.36 -3.04 1.95
CA LEU A 384 33.63 -1.68 1.50
C LEU A 384 34.25 -0.90 2.66
N LYS A 385 35.38 -0.23 2.39
CA LYS A 385 36.12 0.55 3.38
C LYS A 385 36.09 2.01 2.97
N PHE A 386 35.76 2.86 3.92
CA PHE A 386 35.69 4.31 3.75
C PHE A 386 36.55 4.96 4.82
N ALA A 387 37.32 5.97 4.46
CA ALA A 387 38.12 6.78 5.37
C ALA A 387 37.39 8.05 5.79
N GLU A 388 36.65 8.67 4.85
CA GLU A 388 36.01 9.96 5.06
C GLU A 388 34.64 10.08 4.35
N ASN A 389 33.84 11.03 4.85
CA ASN A 389 32.51 11.33 4.33
C ASN A 389 32.57 11.76 2.85
N GLY A 390 31.67 11.23 2.02
CA GLY A 390 31.57 11.53 0.59
C GLY A 390 32.35 10.57 -0.30
N GLU A 391 33.18 9.68 0.26
CA GLU A 391 33.86 8.64 -0.51
C GLU A 391 32.86 7.70 -1.19
N LYS A 392 33.21 7.27 -2.40
CA LYS A 392 32.41 6.37 -3.22
C LYS A 392 33.10 5.02 -3.34
N ALA A 393 32.32 3.95 -3.24
CA ALA A 393 32.80 2.60 -3.51
C ALA A 393 31.82 1.85 -4.41
N SER A 394 32.37 1.18 -5.42
CA SER A 394 31.61 0.36 -6.35
C SER A 394 31.73 -1.12 -6.00
N PHE A 395 30.67 -1.86 -6.22
CA PHE A 395 30.62 -3.31 -6.04
C PHE A 395 29.77 -3.96 -7.13
N ARG A 396 29.91 -5.27 -7.25
CA ARG A 396 29.21 -6.11 -8.23
C ARG A 396 28.50 -7.25 -7.55
N LEU A 397 27.28 -7.55 -8.00
CA LEU A 397 26.50 -8.73 -7.64
C LEU A 397 26.49 -9.68 -8.82
N ASP A 398 27.06 -10.85 -8.63
CA ASP A 398 27.05 -11.93 -9.61
C ASP A 398 25.88 -12.87 -9.28
N PHE A 399 24.93 -12.95 -10.20
CA PHE A 399 23.81 -13.90 -10.16
C PHE A 399 24.13 -15.08 -11.06
N THR A 400 24.16 -16.28 -10.49
CA THR A 400 24.31 -17.54 -11.22
C THR A 400 23.05 -18.37 -11.06
N PRO A 401 22.28 -18.60 -12.13
CA PRO A 401 21.08 -19.42 -12.06
C PRO A 401 21.44 -20.88 -11.72
N LEU A 402 20.62 -21.49 -10.88
CA LEU A 402 20.65 -22.94 -10.60
C LEU A 402 19.38 -23.62 -11.09
N LYS A 403 18.30 -22.86 -11.22
CA LYS A 403 16.98 -23.29 -11.69
C LYS A 403 16.27 -22.12 -12.36
N ASP A 404 15.46 -22.39 -13.38
CA ASP A 404 14.50 -21.41 -13.90
C ASP A 404 13.48 -20.98 -12.83
N SER A 405 12.84 -19.84 -13.06
CA SER A 405 11.81 -19.30 -12.16
C SER A 405 10.40 -19.40 -12.73
N ASN A 406 10.20 -20.24 -13.75
CA ASN A 406 8.92 -20.46 -14.43
C ASN A 406 8.17 -19.16 -14.82
N GLY A 407 8.92 -18.15 -15.30
CA GLY A 407 8.35 -16.87 -15.73
C GLY A 407 7.93 -15.94 -14.60
N THR A 408 8.30 -16.22 -13.35
CA THR A 408 8.03 -15.38 -12.18
C THR A 408 9.32 -14.81 -11.58
N PHE A 409 9.21 -13.75 -10.78
CA PHE A 409 10.36 -13.24 -10.03
C PHE A 409 10.57 -14.03 -8.74
N VAL A 410 11.83 -14.34 -8.44
CA VAL A 410 12.28 -14.82 -7.14
C VAL A 410 13.00 -13.70 -6.40
N PHE A 411 12.88 -13.68 -5.08
CA PHE A 411 13.29 -12.55 -4.25
C PHE A 411 14.41 -12.89 -3.27
N GLY A 412 15.26 -11.91 -3.02
CA GLY A 412 16.33 -11.96 -2.04
C GLY A 412 16.66 -10.55 -1.55
N ALA A 413 17.87 -10.37 -1.02
CA ALA A 413 18.36 -9.06 -0.61
C ALA A 413 19.88 -9.00 -0.48
N LEU A 414 20.39 -7.78 -0.55
CA LEU A 414 21.73 -7.42 -0.10
C LEU A 414 21.59 -6.49 1.10
N THR A 415 22.32 -6.73 2.17
CA THR A 415 22.46 -5.79 3.29
C THR A 415 23.92 -5.51 3.55
N TRP A 416 24.32 -4.25 3.48
CA TRP A 416 25.60 -3.79 4.02
C TRP A 416 25.45 -3.50 5.51
N MET A 417 26.27 -4.11 6.35
CA MET A 417 26.28 -3.89 7.80
C MET A 417 27.63 -3.33 8.24
N GLY A 418 27.62 -2.21 8.96
CA GLY A 418 28.82 -1.50 9.39
C GLY A 418 28.45 -0.25 10.18
N ASP A 419 29.28 0.16 11.14
CA ASP A 419 29.11 1.40 11.93
C ASP A 419 27.72 1.59 12.60
N GLY A 420 27.07 0.47 12.96
CA GLY A 420 25.71 0.47 13.52
C GLY A 420 24.59 0.68 12.49
N HIS A 421 24.92 0.86 11.21
CA HIS A 421 23.99 0.98 10.11
C HIS A 421 23.66 -0.35 9.44
N ARG A 422 22.49 -0.41 8.83
CA ARG A 422 22.02 -1.53 8.00
C ARG A 422 21.45 -0.95 6.71
N VAL A 423 22.15 -1.13 5.60
CA VAL A 423 21.79 -0.58 4.30
C VAL A 423 21.28 -1.71 3.42
N ARG A 424 19.95 -1.88 3.39
CA ARG A 424 19.30 -3.03 2.76
C ARG A 424 18.74 -2.69 1.38
N SER A 425 19.02 -3.55 0.40
CA SER A 425 18.50 -3.49 -0.96
C SER A 425 17.72 -4.77 -1.27
N PRO A 426 16.41 -4.70 -1.56
CA PRO A 426 15.69 -5.87 -2.04
C PRO A 426 16.17 -6.28 -3.43
N VAL A 427 16.21 -7.59 -3.66
CA VAL A 427 16.59 -8.22 -4.94
C VAL A 427 15.37 -8.91 -5.54
N ALA A 428 15.14 -8.74 -6.84
CA ALA A 428 14.13 -9.49 -7.60
C ALA A 428 14.71 -9.92 -8.95
N VAL A 429 14.78 -11.23 -9.21
CA VAL A 429 15.32 -11.76 -10.47
C VAL A 429 14.34 -12.73 -11.13
N ASN A 430 14.22 -12.67 -12.45
CA ASN A 430 13.44 -13.60 -13.26
C ASN A 430 14.39 -14.43 -14.13
N VAL A 431 14.49 -15.72 -13.83
CA VAL A 431 15.37 -16.67 -14.49
C VAL A 431 14.65 -17.33 -15.65
N VAL A 432 15.05 -16.96 -16.87
CA VAL A 432 14.50 -17.49 -18.11
C VAL A 432 15.18 -18.81 -18.48
N SER A 433 16.50 -18.89 -18.27
CA SER A 433 17.30 -20.08 -18.54
C SER A 433 18.56 -20.10 -17.67
N VAL A 434 19.01 -21.32 -17.36
CA VAL A 434 20.20 -21.61 -16.55
C VAL A 434 21.47 -21.53 -17.37
#